data_AF-A0A7V2NCK5-F1
#
_entry.id   AF-A0A7V2NCK5-F1
#
_cell.length_a   1.000
_cell.length_b   1.000
_cell.length_c   1.000
_cell.angle_alpha   90.00
_cell.angle_beta   90.00
_cell.angle_gamma   90.00
#
_symmetry.space_group_name_H-M   'P 1'
#
loop_
_entity.id
_entity.type
_entity.pdbx_description
1 polymer ?
#
loop_
_entity_poly.entity_id
_entity_poly.type
_entity_poly.pdbx_seq_one_letter_code
_entity_poly.pdbx_strand_id
1 'polypeptide(L)'
;MEYLQFILIIILSPLINGVIRKLKAQMQGRPGPGLFQSYFDLIRLFKKDMRISNTTSWIFGAAPYILFTSTIVAAMIVPVITTVSPFSVMGDIIAIIYIFALGRFFMALAGLDAGTAFGGEGSSREMTV
;
A
#
# COMPACT_ATOMS: atom_id res chain seq x y z
N MET A 1 5.67 -1.09 23.16
CA MET A 1 4.33 -0.96 22.55
C MET A 1 4.36 -0.73 21.04
N GLU A 2 5.41 -0.08 20.52
CA GLU A 2 5.53 0.27 19.10
C GLU A 2 5.61 -0.94 18.18
N TYR A 3 6.40 -1.97 18.55
CA TYR A 3 6.45 -3.24 17.82
C TYR A 3 5.10 -3.97 17.78
N LEU A 4 4.31 -3.86 18.86
CA LEU A 4 2.97 -4.45 18.90
C LEU A 4 2.03 -3.71 17.94
N GLN A 5 2.06 -2.38 17.92
CA GLN A 5 1.31 -1.57 16.96
C GLN A 5 1.69 -1.94 15.52
N PHE A 6 2.98 -2.06 15.22
CA PHE A 6 3.46 -2.46 13.90
C PHE A 6 2.90 -3.82 13.46
N ILE A 7 3.06 -4.85 14.31
CA ILE A 7 2.58 -6.22 14.01
C ILE A 7 1.06 -6.22 13.82
N LEU A 8 0.32 -5.51 14.67
CA LEU A 8 -1.13 -5.41 14.56
C LEU A 8 -1.56 -4.72 13.27
N ILE A 9 -0.91 -3.63 12.86
CA ILE A 9 -1.23 -2.94 11.59
C ILE A 9 -1.02 -3.88 10.40
N ILE A 10 0.11 -4.58 10.34
CA ILE A 10 0.45 -5.49 9.24
C ILE A 10 -0.54 -6.65 9.16
N ILE A 11 -0.90 -7.23 10.30
CA ILE A 11 -1.85 -8.36 10.33
C ILE A 11 -3.27 -7.88 10.07
N LEU A 12 -3.74 -6.78 10.67
CA LEU A 12 -5.14 -6.33 10.55
C LEU A 12 -5.46 -5.72 9.18
N SER A 13 -4.48 -5.12 8.49
CA SER A 13 -4.71 -4.45 7.20
C SER A 13 -5.38 -5.36 6.14
N PRO A 14 -4.87 -6.58 5.85
CA PRO A 14 -5.55 -7.52 4.93
C PRO A 14 -6.92 -8.00 5.41
N LEU A 15 -7.12 -8.14 6.73
CA LEU A 15 -8.40 -8.55 7.32
C LEU A 15 -9.47 -7.50 7.07
N ILE A 16 -9.15 -6.22 7.32
CA ILE A 16 -10.04 -5.09 7.05
C ILE A 16 -10.44 -5.07 5.57
N ASN A 17 -9.48 -5.29 4.66
CA ASN A 17 -9.76 -5.41 3.23
C ASN A 17 -10.73 -6.58 2.93
N GLY A 18 -10.52 -7.74 3.55
CA GLY A 18 -11.41 -8.90 3.43
C GLY A 18 -12.85 -8.59 3.89
N VAL A 19 -12.99 -7.90 5.03
CA VAL A 19 -14.28 -7.43 5.55
C VAL A 19 -14.95 -6.48 4.55
N ILE A 20 -14.23 -5.47 4.05
CA ILE A 20 -14.75 -4.51 3.07
C ILE A 20 -15.23 -5.22 1.81
N ARG A 21 -14.46 -6.18 1.28
CA ARG A 21 -14.84 -6.96 0.09
C ARG A 21 -16.11 -7.78 0.32
N LYS A 22 -16.24 -8.40 1.50
CA LYS A 22 -17.42 -9.18 1.87
C LYS A 22 -18.66 -8.31 2.02
N LEU A 23 -18.54 -7.16 2.72
CA LEU A 23 -19.63 -6.20 2.87
C LEU A 23 -20.08 -5.64 1.52
N LYS A 24 -19.14 -5.22 0.66
CA LYS A 24 -19.46 -4.75 -0.70
C LYS A 24 -20.21 -5.81 -1.51
N ALA A 25 -19.82 -7.08 -1.42
CA ALA A 25 -20.50 -8.16 -2.12
C ALA A 25 -21.92 -8.41 -1.59
N GLN A 26 -22.12 -8.39 -0.27
CA GLN A 26 -23.43 -8.52 0.35
C GLN A 26 -24.36 -7.37 -0.06
N MET A 27 -23.86 -6.13 -0.07
CA MET A 27 -24.62 -4.96 -0.56
C MET A 27 -24.99 -5.06 -2.04
N GLN A 28 -24.19 -5.77 -2.83
CA GLN A 28 -24.44 -6.04 -4.25
C GLN A 28 -25.30 -7.28 -4.48
N GLY A 29 -25.82 -7.94 -3.43
CA GLY A 29 -26.67 -9.13 -3.55
C GLY A 29 -25.96 -10.38 -4.05
N ARG A 30 -24.62 -10.43 -4.00
CA ARG A 30 -23.81 -11.58 -4.45
C ARG A 30 -23.03 -12.22 -3.31
N PRO A 31 -22.75 -13.53 -3.36
CA PRO A 31 -21.87 -14.17 -2.38
C PRO A 31 -20.48 -13.55 -2.46
N GLY A 32 -20.02 -13.01 -1.33
CA GLY A 32 -18.70 -12.40 -1.21
C GLY A 32 -17.59 -13.42 -0.98
N PRO A 33 -16.32 -13.03 -1.15
CA PRO A 33 -15.18 -13.88 -0.81
C PRO A 33 -15.14 -14.17 0.70
N GLY A 34 -14.40 -15.22 1.07
CA GLY A 34 -14.11 -15.51 2.48
C GLY A 34 -13.36 -14.37 3.17
N LEU A 35 -13.53 -14.21 4.48
CA LEU A 35 -12.89 -13.14 5.26
C LEU A 35 -11.36 -13.18 5.16
N PHE A 36 -10.79 -14.38 5.14
CA PHE A 36 -9.34 -14.58 5.04
C PHE A 36 -8.81 -14.62 3.60
N GLN A 37 -9.64 -14.35 2.59
CA GLN A 37 -9.26 -14.42 1.17
C GLN A 37 -8.05 -13.54 0.86
N SER A 38 -8.00 -12.32 1.42
CA SER A 38 -6.88 -11.40 1.21
C SER A 38 -5.52 -11.98 1.66
N TYR A 39 -5.49 -12.83 2.70
CA TYR A 39 -4.26 -13.50 3.13
C TYR A 39 -3.85 -14.61 2.15
N PHE A 40 -4.81 -15.42 1.69
CA PHE A 40 -4.53 -16.44 0.70
C PHE A 40 -4.06 -15.84 -0.62
N ASP A 41 -4.63 -14.69 -1.02
CA ASP A 41 -4.21 -13.93 -2.19
C ASP A 41 -2.75 -13.46 -2.04
N LEU A 42 -2.37 -12.91 -0.88
CA LEU A 42 -0.98 -12.51 -0.61
C LEU A 42 -0.02 -13.71 -0.64
N ILE A 43 -0.33 -14.80 0.06
CA ILE A 43 0.49 -16.03 0.05
C ILE A 43 0.64 -16.56 -1.38
N ARG A 44 -0.43 -16.51 -2.18
CA ARG A 44 -0.39 -16.91 -3.58
C ARG A 44 0.52 -16.01 -4.40
N LEU A 45 0.51 -14.69 -4.17
CA LEU A 45 1.36 -13.74 -4.89
C LEU A 45 2.84 -13.90 -4.52
N PHE A 46 3.17 -14.12 -3.25
CA PHE A 46 4.55 -14.37 -2.81
C PHE A 46 5.15 -15.67 -3.36
N LYS A 47 4.31 -16.63 -3.76
CA LYS A 47 4.74 -17.88 -4.40
C LYS A 47 4.98 -17.73 -5.92
N LYS A 48 4.64 -16.60 -6.53
CA LYS A 48 4.84 -16.37 -7.96
C LYS A 48 6.23 -15.82 -8.24
N ASP A 49 6.81 -16.24 -9.36
CA ASP A 49 8.04 -15.66 -9.85
C ASP A 49 7.83 -14.21 -10.30
N MET A 50 8.80 -13.37 -9.95
CA MET A 50 8.82 -11.97 -10.37
C MET A 50 9.21 -11.89 -11.84
N ARG A 51 8.41 -11.18 -12.64
CA ARG A 51 8.69 -10.89 -14.05
C ARG A 51 8.95 -9.39 -14.19
N ILE A 52 10.20 -9.03 -14.50
CA ILE A 52 10.61 -7.65 -14.78
C ILE A 52 10.87 -7.56 -16.29
N SER A 53 10.46 -6.45 -16.90
CA SER A 53 10.76 -6.19 -18.31
C SER A 53 12.23 -5.81 -18.48
N ASN A 54 12.82 -6.10 -19.65
CA ASN A 54 14.17 -5.60 -19.96
C ASN A 54 14.20 -4.08 -20.20
N THR A 55 13.03 -3.45 -20.41
CA THR A 55 12.91 -2.01 -20.70
C THR A 55 12.75 -1.14 -19.45
N THR A 56 12.49 -1.75 -18.29
CA THR A 56 12.32 -1.02 -17.02
C THR A 56 13.66 -0.77 -16.35
N SER A 57 13.81 0.38 -15.69
CA SER A 57 14.99 0.68 -14.89
C SER A 57 14.87 0.11 -13.47
N TRP A 58 15.82 0.48 -12.62
CA TRP A 58 15.80 0.13 -11.19
C TRP A 58 14.58 0.73 -10.45
N ILE A 59 13.97 1.78 -11.00
CA ILE A 59 12.81 2.47 -10.42
C ILE A 59 11.63 1.51 -10.29
N PHE A 60 11.35 0.69 -11.31
CA PHE A 60 10.29 -0.32 -11.26
C PHE A 60 10.48 -1.31 -10.09
N GLY A 61 11.72 -1.70 -9.80
CA GLY A 61 12.03 -2.58 -8.67
C GLY A 61 11.95 -1.89 -7.32
N ALA A 62 12.38 -0.63 -7.22
CA ALA A 62 12.40 0.13 -5.97
C ALA A 62 11.01 0.63 -5.54
N ALA A 63 10.15 0.98 -6.49
CA ALA A 63 8.87 1.64 -6.22
C ALA A 63 7.93 0.86 -5.30
N PRO A 64 7.74 -0.48 -5.43
CA PRO A 64 6.90 -1.24 -4.50
C PRO A 64 7.41 -1.18 -3.06
N TYR A 65 8.73 -1.21 -2.85
CA TYR A 65 9.33 -1.11 -1.51
C TYR A 65 9.18 0.29 -0.94
N ILE A 66 9.41 1.32 -1.76
CA ILE A 66 9.28 2.72 -1.33
C ILE A 66 7.83 3.03 -0.93
N LEU A 67 6.86 2.63 -1.75
CA LEU A 67 5.44 2.80 -1.44
C LEU A 67 5.01 2.05 -0.17
N PHE A 68 5.47 0.81 -0.01
CA PHE A 68 5.13 0.00 1.16
C PHE A 68 5.72 0.60 2.44
N THR A 69 7.00 0.96 2.40
CA THR A 69 7.70 1.59 3.54
C THR A 69 7.11 2.95 3.88
N SER A 70 6.82 3.80 2.89
CA SER A 70 6.20 5.12 3.13
C SER A 70 4.83 4.98 3.80
N THR A 71 4.01 4.03 3.34
CA THR A 71 2.68 3.77 3.93
C THR A 71 2.79 3.27 5.37
N ILE A 72 3.74 2.39 5.66
CA ILE A 72 4.01 1.89 7.01
C ILE A 72 4.49 3.01 7.93
N VAL A 73 5.45 3.82 7.49
CA VAL A 73 5.98 4.92 8.30
C VAL A 73 4.87 5.91 8.62
N ALA A 74 4.03 6.26 7.63
CA ALA A 74 2.87 7.11 7.86
C ALA A 74 1.89 6.50 8.87
N ALA A 75 1.62 5.19 8.81
CA ALA A 75 0.76 4.50 9.76
C ALA A 75 1.34 4.42 11.19
N MET A 76 2.67 4.45 11.33
CA MET A 76 3.36 4.43 12.63
C MET A 76 3.45 5.81 13.29
N ILE A 77 3.43 6.89 12.51
CA ILE A 77 3.35 8.26 13.04
C ILE A 77 2.01 8.48 13.76
N VAL A 78 0.92 7.93 13.21
CA VAL A 78 -0.42 8.05 13.81
C VAL A 78 -0.54 7.09 15.01
N PRO A 79 -0.86 7.60 16.20
CA PRO A 79 -1.11 6.75 17.36
C PRO A 79 -2.47 6.05 17.21
N VAL A 80 -2.48 4.84 16.65
CA VAL A 80 -3.72 4.06 16.43
C VAL A 80 -4.12 3.26 17.68
N ILE A 81 -3.14 2.73 18.42
CA ILE A 81 -3.36 1.81 19.56
C ILE A 81 -2.79 2.37 20.86
N THR A 82 -1.78 3.24 20.77
CA THR A 82 -1.05 3.79 21.92
C THR A 82 -1.46 5.24 22.17
N THR A 83 -1.43 5.69 23.41
CA THR A 83 -1.72 7.10 23.78
C THR A 83 -0.51 8.03 23.57
N VAL A 84 0.68 7.47 23.33
CA VAL A 84 1.92 8.20 23.11
C VAL A 84 2.48 7.79 21.76
N SER A 85 2.55 8.73 20.81
CA SER A 85 3.18 8.47 19.52
C SER A 85 4.71 8.37 19.69
N PRO A 86 5.37 7.33 19.14
CA PRO A 86 6.83 7.21 19.09
C PRO A 86 7.50 8.44 18.48
N PHE A 87 6.81 9.05 17.52
CA PHE A 87 7.31 10.13 16.67
C PHE A 87 6.68 11.48 17.00
N SER A 88 6.13 11.68 18.21
CA SER A 88 5.36 12.88 18.58
C SER A 88 6.09 14.22 18.32
N VAL A 89 7.42 14.21 18.23
CA VAL A 89 8.26 15.38 17.96
C VAL A 89 8.67 15.51 16.47
N MET A 90 8.68 14.43 15.69
CA MET A 90 9.18 14.41 14.29
C MET A 90 8.11 14.09 13.24
N GLY A 91 6.96 13.54 13.65
CA GLY A 91 5.86 13.15 12.78
C GLY A 91 4.68 14.10 12.93
N ASP A 92 4.76 15.25 12.28
CA ASP A 92 3.63 16.18 12.18
C ASP A 92 2.79 15.88 10.92
N ILE A 93 1.71 16.65 10.74
CA ILE A 93 0.83 16.49 9.56
C ILE A 93 1.56 16.75 8.25
N ILE A 94 2.58 17.62 8.26
CA ILE A 94 3.38 17.97 7.09
C ILE A 94 4.22 16.75 6.67
N ALA A 95 4.89 16.11 7.63
CA ALA A 95 5.65 14.89 7.39
C ALA A 95 4.76 13.78 6.81
N ILE A 96 3.55 13.57 7.34
CA ILE A 96 2.59 12.59 6.82
C ILE A 96 2.24 12.87 5.35
N ILE A 97 1.94 14.13 5.01
CA ILE A 97 1.61 14.54 3.64
C ILE A 97 2.78 14.25 2.69
N TYR A 98 4.01 14.64 3.06
CA TYR A 98 5.18 14.40 2.22
C TYR A 98 5.53 12.92 2.08
N ILE A 99 5.35 12.12 3.13
CA ILE A 99 5.57 10.66 3.08
C ILE A 99 4.57 9.99 2.12
N PHE A 100 3.30 10.36 2.18
CA PHE A 100 2.30 9.87 1.23
C PHE A 100 2.56 10.36 -0.19
N ALA A 101 2.94 11.63 -0.36
CA ALA A 101 3.31 12.19 -1.65
C ALA A 101 4.50 11.45 -2.28
N LEU A 102 5.51 11.10 -1.48
CA LEU A 102 6.66 10.30 -1.91
C LEU A 102 6.21 8.91 -2.41
N GLY A 103 5.34 8.23 -1.68
CA GLY A 103 4.78 6.94 -2.12
C GLY A 103 4.03 7.05 -3.44
N ARG A 104 3.14 8.05 -3.58
CA ARG A 104 2.41 8.31 -4.84
C ARG A 104 3.33 8.66 -6.00
N PHE A 105 4.37 9.46 -5.75
CA PHE A 105 5.35 9.83 -6.76
C PHE A 105 6.07 8.60 -7.33
N PHE A 106 6.55 7.69 -6.48
CA PHE A 106 7.17 6.45 -6.93
C PHE A 106 6.20 5.49 -7.61
N MET A 107 4.92 5.47 -7.19
CA MET A 107 3.88 4.70 -7.89
C MET A 107 3.66 5.24 -9.32
N ALA A 108 3.58 6.56 -9.49
CA ALA A 108 3.45 7.18 -10.81
C ALA A 108 4.70 6.96 -11.67
N LEU A 109 5.90 7.06 -11.08
CA LEU A 109 7.15 6.76 -11.79
C LEU A 109 7.22 5.31 -12.26
N ALA A 110 6.77 4.34 -11.45
CA ALA A 110 6.77 2.93 -11.85
C ALA A 110 5.87 2.66 -13.08
N GLY A 111 4.76 3.39 -13.20
CA GLY A 111 3.92 3.36 -14.40
C GLY A 111 4.63 3.89 -15.65
N LEU A 112 5.38 4.98 -15.51
CA LEU A 112 6.14 5.60 -16.61
C LEU A 112 7.37 4.77 -17.03
N ASP A 113 8.07 4.16 -16.06
CA ASP A 113 9.32 3.42 -16.27
C ASP A 113 9.15 2.18 -17.15
N ALA A 114 7.93 1.62 -17.21
CA ALA A 114 7.61 0.53 -18.13
C ALA A 114 7.57 0.95 -19.61
N GLY A 115 7.45 2.26 -19.90
CA GLY A 115 7.46 2.81 -21.26
C GLY A 115 6.26 2.39 -22.12
N THR A 116 5.16 1.97 -21.49
CA THR A 116 3.94 1.52 -22.20
C THR A 116 2.90 2.64 -22.26
N ALA A 117 2.04 2.61 -23.29
CA ALA A 117 0.94 3.59 -23.43
C ALA A 117 0.01 3.59 -22.19
N PHE A 118 -0.28 2.42 -21.63
CA PHE A 118 -1.12 2.30 -20.42
C PHE A 118 -0.44 2.84 -19.16
N GLY A 119 0.89 2.70 -19.07
CA GLY A 119 1.67 3.25 -17.97
C GLY A 119 1.57 4.77 -17.90
N GLY A 120 1.75 5.44 -19.04
CA GLY A 120 1.63 6.90 -19.14
C GLY A 120 0.24 7.44 -18.79
N GLU A 121 -0.81 6.84 -19.34
CA GLU A 121 -2.20 7.20 -19.03
C GLU A 121 -2.54 6.98 -17.55
N GLY A 122 -2.07 5.87 -16.96
CA GLY A 122 -2.25 5.57 -15.55
C GLY A 122 -1.56 6.60 -14.65
N SER A 123 -0.29 6.90 -14.92
CA SER A 123 0.50 7.86 -14.14
C SER A 123 -0.05 9.29 -14.22
N SER A 124 -0.59 9.70 -15.38
CA SER A 124 -1.24 11.01 -15.53
C SER A 124 -2.46 11.16 -14.63
N ARG A 125 -3.29 10.11 -14.52
CA ARG A 125 -4.48 10.10 -13.67
C ARG A 125 -4.12 10.15 -12.18
N GLU A 126 -3.12 9.37 -11.77
CA GLU A 126 -2.64 9.34 -10.37
C GLU A 126 -2.03 10.69 -9.92
N MET A 127 -1.45 11.47 -10.83
CA MET A 127 -0.89 12.79 -10.51
C MET A 127 -1.93 13.92 -10.56
N THR A 128 -3.05 13.72 -11.25
CA THR A 128 -4.12 14.72 -11.37
C THR A 128 -5.09 14.70 -10.18
N VAL A 129 -5.26 13.54 -9.52
CA VAL A 129 -6.27 13.32 -8.45
C VAL A 129 -5.62 13.15 -7.08
#